data_AF-A0A383XRB7-F1
#
_entry.id   AF-A0A383XRB7-F1
#
_cell.length_a   1.000
_cell.length_b   1.000
_cell.length_c   1.000
_cell.angle_alpha   90.00
_cell.angle_beta   90.00
_cell.angle_gamma   90.00
#
_symmetry.space_group_name_H-M   'P 1'
#
loop_
_entity.id
_entity.type
_entity.pdbx_description
1 polymer ?
#
loop_
_entity_poly.entity_id
_entity_poly.type
_entity_poly.pdbx_seq_one_letter_code
_entity_poly.pdbx_strand_id
1 'polypeptide(L)'
;MSDRVVSMLEHRQWSPEQIAEKLKREHPDDPSMHVSHETIYSWVYAQPRNRLKRLLVSQLRQGKPKRGRRASASNCSAIQVPDHQTIHQRPAEIEGLQ
;
A
#
# COMPACT_ATOMS: atom_id res chain seq x y z
N MET A 1 16.33 7.77 16.85
CA MET A 1 15.15 7.54 15.99
C MET A 1 14.43 6.20 16.27
N SER A 2 15.08 5.04 16.07
CA SER A 2 14.42 3.72 16.07
C SER A 2 13.58 3.41 17.32
N ASP A 3 14.14 3.64 18.51
CA ASP A 3 13.46 3.34 19.78
C ASP A 3 12.18 4.18 19.99
N ARG A 4 12.22 5.46 19.59
CA ARG A 4 11.04 6.35 19.65
C ARG A 4 9.95 5.91 18.68
N VAL A 5 10.32 5.52 17.46
CA VAL A 5 9.37 5.03 16.47
C VAL A 5 8.66 3.77 16.99
N VAL A 6 9.40 2.83 17.59
CA VAL A 6 8.82 1.62 18.22
C VAL A 6 7.85 2.00 19.34
N SER A 7 8.28 2.87 20.26
CA SER A 7 7.45 3.32 21.39
C SER A 7 6.15 3.99 20.93
N MET A 8 6.22 4.86 19.91
CA MET A 8 5.04 5.55 19.37
C MET A 8 4.09 4.59 18.63
N LEU A 9 4.61 3.58 17.93
CA LEU A 9 3.81 2.55 17.27
C LEU A 9 3.14 1.63 18.30
N GLU A 10 3.86 1.19 19.33
CA GLU A 10 3.38 0.20 20.30
C GLU A 10 2.41 0.78 21.33
N HIS A 11 2.73 1.95 21.90
CA HIS A 11 1.93 2.51 23.00
C HIS A 11 0.81 3.45 22.53
N ARG A 12 0.99 4.11 21.39
CA ARG A 12 0.07 5.16 20.93
C ARG A 12 -0.67 4.81 19.65
N GLN A 13 -0.31 3.72 18.96
CA GLN A 13 -0.90 3.30 17.69
C GLN A 13 -0.98 4.43 16.65
N TRP A 14 0.06 5.27 16.64
CA TRP A 14 0.17 6.40 15.73
C TRP A 14 0.51 5.94 14.32
N SER A 15 0.00 6.66 13.31
CA SER A 15 0.42 6.42 11.94
C SER A 15 1.87 6.88 11.73
N PRO A 16 2.61 6.28 10.77
CA PRO A 16 3.95 6.74 10.41
C PRO A 16 4.03 8.24 10.07
N GLU A 17 2.96 8.81 9.52
CA GLU A 17 2.83 10.24 9.25
C GLU A 17 2.77 11.08 10.53
N GLN A 18 1.96 10.66 11.50
CA GLN A 18 1.88 11.32 12.81
C GLN A 18 3.22 11.25 13.56
N ILE A 19 3.94 10.13 13.43
CA ILE A 19 5.27 9.96 14.03
C ILE A 19 6.28 10.91 13.39
N ALA A 20 6.31 11.00 12.06
CA ALA A 20 7.19 11.91 11.33
C ALA A 20 6.97 13.38 11.75
N GLU A 21 5.71 13.81 11.83
CA GLU A 21 5.38 15.18 12.24
C GLU A 21 5.74 15.43 13.71
N LYS A 22 5.51 14.45 14.59
CA LYS A 22 5.91 14.57 16.00
C LYS A 22 7.42 14.69 16.15
N LEU A 23 8.19 13.85 15.45
CA LEU A 23 9.66 13.88 15.51
C LEU A 23 10.20 15.24 15.08
N LYS A 24 9.67 15.81 13.99
CA LYS A 24 10.03 17.15 13.54
C LYS A 24 9.71 18.23 14.58
N ARG A 25 8.58 18.11 15.29
CA ARG A 25 8.16 19.07 16.31
C ARG A 25 8.95 18.97 17.61
N GLU A 26 9.35 17.76 18.01
CA GLU A 26 10.16 17.54 19.22
C GLU A 26 11.64 17.89 19.01
N HIS A 27 12.12 17.85 17.77
CA HIS A 27 13.52 18.06 17.43
C HIS A 27 13.69 19.11 16.33
N PRO A 28 13.28 20.38 16.55
CA PRO A 28 13.39 21.41 15.52
C PRO A 28 14.86 21.66 15.09
N ASP A 29 15.80 21.54 16.02
CA ASP A 29 17.22 21.87 15.83
C ASP A 29 18.08 20.69 15.36
N ASP A 30 17.52 19.48 15.26
CA ASP A 30 18.23 18.27 14.83
C ASP A 30 17.63 17.71 13.52
N PRO A 31 18.20 18.07 12.36
CA PRO A 31 17.75 17.60 11.06
C PRO A 31 17.82 16.07 10.91
N SER A 32 18.66 15.38 11.69
CA SER A 32 18.77 13.91 11.62
C SER A 32 17.51 13.21 12.12
N MET A 33 16.69 13.90 12.93
CA MET A 33 15.39 13.42 13.40
C MET A 33 14.23 13.81 12.47
N HIS A 34 14.49 14.61 11.43
CA HIS A 34 13.47 15.05 10.45
C HIS A 34 13.31 14.01 9.36
N VAL A 35 12.68 12.90 9.70
CA VAL A 35 12.45 11.77 8.80
C VAL A 35 11.05 11.79 8.21
N SER A 36 10.92 11.36 6.94
CA SER A 36 9.62 11.22 6.30
C SER A 36 8.91 9.95 6.77
N HIS A 37 7.59 9.92 6.58
CA HIS A 37 6.79 8.72 6.89
C HIS A 37 7.20 7.52 6.02
N GLU A 38 7.67 7.75 4.79
CA GLU A 38 8.21 6.70 3.91
C GLU A 38 9.51 6.09 4.46
N THR A 39 10.36 6.90 5.10
CA THR A 39 11.56 6.38 5.80
C THR A 39 11.17 5.45 6.94
N ILE A 40 10.14 5.83 7.71
CA ILE A 40 9.60 5.01 8.80
C ILE A 40 9.03 3.69 8.25
N TYR A 41 8.25 3.74 7.16
CA TYR A 41 7.76 2.54 6.48
C TYR A 41 8.89 1.63 6.02
N SER A 42 9.88 2.19 5.32
CA SER A 42 11.03 1.46 4.81
C SER A 42 11.80 0.77 5.92
N TRP A 43 12.02 1.47 7.04
CA TRP A 43 12.69 0.94 8.21
C TRP A 43 11.91 -0.22 8.85
N VAL A 44 10.60 -0.09 9.04
CA VAL A 44 9.74 -1.17 9.58
C VAL A 44 9.79 -2.41 8.68
N TYR A 45 9.77 -2.23 7.36
CA TYR A 45 9.81 -3.35 6.41
C TYR A 45 11.22 -3.93 6.19
N ALA A 46 12.28 -3.16 6.45
CA ALA A 46 13.68 -3.61 6.40
C ALA A 46 14.06 -4.51 7.59
N GLN A 47 13.29 -4.52 8.68
CA GLN A 47 13.55 -5.38 9.83
C GLN A 47 13.60 -6.87 9.41
N PRO A 48 14.52 -7.69 9.97
CA PRO A 48 14.53 -9.14 9.80
C PRO A 48 13.18 -9.78 10.12
N ARG A 49 12.90 -10.95 9.53
CA ARG A 49 11.62 -11.69 9.67
C ARG A 49 11.49 -12.31 11.06
N ASN A 50 11.38 -11.48 12.09
CA ASN A 50 11.29 -11.86 13.48
C ASN A 50 9.93 -11.45 14.10
N ARG A 51 9.72 -11.83 15.37
CA ARG A 51 8.50 -11.48 16.13
C ARG A 51 8.29 -9.97 16.20
N LEU A 52 9.37 -9.19 16.36
CA LEU A 52 9.33 -7.73 16.43
C LEU A 52 8.73 -7.13 15.14
N LYS A 53 9.18 -7.56 13.97
CA LYS A 53 8.60 -7.09 12.70
C LYS A 53 7.10 -7.35 12.62
N ARG A 54 6.65 -8.55 13.04
CA ARG A 54 5.22 -8.89 13.03
C ARG A 54 4.43 -7.98 13.97
N LEU A 55 4.99 -7.68 15.15
CA LEU A 55 4.38 -6.76 16.11
C LEU A 55 4.28 -5.35 15.51
N LEU A 56 5.37 -4.78 15.01
CA LEU A 56 5.38 -3.45 14.41
C LEU A 56 4.39 -3.33 13.25
N VAL A 57 4.38 -4.32 12.35
CA VAL A 57 3.45 -4.35 11.21
C VAL A 57 2.00 -4.48 11.65
N SER A 58 1.72 -5.17 12.77
CA SER A 58 0.36 -5.32 13.32
C SER A 58 -0.19 -4.02 13.95
N GLN A 59 0.69 -3.15 14.46
CA GLN A 59 0.29 -1.85 15.00
C GLN A 59 0.04 -0.81 13.90
N LEU A 60 0.54 -1.03 12.68
CA LEU A 60 0.22 -0.18 11.55
C LEU A 60 -1.27 -0.30 11.21
N ARG A 61 -1.93 0.84 11.02
CA ARG A 61 -3.33 0.90 10.55
C ARG A 61 -3.41 0.39 9.11
N GLN A 62 -3.63 -0.91 8.94
CA GLN A 62 -3.86 -1.52 7.64
C GLN A 62 -5.36 -1.56 7.35
N GLY A 63 -5.92 -0.44 6.93
CA GLY A 63 -7.27 -0.39 6.37
C GLY A 63 -7.30 -1.00 4.98
N LYS A 64 -7.08 -2.31 4.85
CA LYS A 64 -7.28 -2.98 3.56
C LYS A 64 -8.75 -3.36 3.45
N PRO A 65 -9.55 -2.74 2.56
CA PRO A 65 -10.87 -3.27 2.27
C PRO A 65 -10.68 -4.72 1.84
N LYS A 66 -11.39 -5.63 2.51
CA LYS A 66 -11.38 -7.05 2.12
C LYS A 66 -11.77 -7.09 0.66
N ARG A 67 -10.85 -7.53 -0.21
CA ARG A 67 -11.16 -7.74 -1.63
C ARG A 67 -12.40 -8.62 -1.66
N GLY A 68 -13.50 -8.11 -2.23
CA GLY A 68 -14.78 -8.82 -2.26
C GLY A 68 -14.63 -10.23 -2.84
N ARG A 69 -15.65 -11.08 -2.67
CA ARG A 69 -15.65 -12.41 -3.31
C ARG A 69 -15.36 -12.23 -4.80
N ARG A 70 -14.31 -12.89 -5.29
CA ARG A 70 -14.13 -13.05 -6.75
C ARG A 70 -15.39 -13.71 -7.28
N ALA A 71 -16.02 -13.12 -8.29
CA ALA A 71 -17.09 -13.78 -9.01
C ALA A 71 -16.54 -15.13 -9.51
N SER A 72 -17.22 -16.22 -9.17
CA SER A 72 -16.95 -17.53 -9.76
C SER A 72 -17.31 -17.46 -11.24
N ALA A 73 -16.61 -18.19 -12.12
CA ALA A 73 -16.97 -18.29 -13.54
C ALA A 73 -18.43 -18.72 -13.76
N SER A 74 -19.02 -19.39 -12.76
CA SER A 74 -20.45 -19.76 -12.72
C SER A 74 -21.42 -18.60 -12.49
N ASN A 75 -20.95 -17.47 -11.94
CA ASN A 75 -21.76 -16.27 -11.65
C ASN A 75 -21.46 -15.11 -12.61
N CYS A 76 -20.50 -15.28 -13.50
CA CYS A 76 -20.40 -14.45 -14.69
C CYS A 76 -21.35 -15.08 -15.70
N SER A 77 -22.60 -14.61 -15.79
CA SER A 77 -23.31 -14.73 -17.07
C SER A 77 -22.39 -14.08 -18.08
N ALA A 78 -21.71 -14.89 -18.89
CA ALA A 78 -20.75 -14.41 -19.87
C ALA A 78 -21.44 -13.29 -20.63
N ILE A 79 -20.87 -12.09 -20.58
CA ILE A 79 -21.28 -11.02 -21.48
C ILE A 79 -21.01 -11.60 -22.86
N GLN A 80 -22.06 -12.08 -23.53
CA GLN A 80 -21.95 -12.60 -24.88
C GLN A 80 -21.69 -11.39 -25.77
N VAL A 81 -20.41 -11.18 -26.08
CA VAL A 81 -20.01 -10.16 -27.04
C VAL A 81 -20.53 -10.61 -28.40
N PRO A 82 -21.34 -9.79 -29.10
CA PRO A 82 -21.77 -10.11 -30.45
C PRO A 82 -20.58 -10.38 -31.36
N ASP A 83 -20.69 -11.34 -32.28
CA ASP A 83 -19.57 -11.76 -33.15
C ASP A 83 -18.91 -10.60 -33.91
N HIS A 84 -19.69 -9.58 -34.31
CA HIS A 84 -19.23 -8.37 -34.99
C HIS A 84 -18.38 -7.41 -34.15
N GLN A 85 -18.28 -7.64 -32.84
CA GLN A 85 -17.42 -6.86 -31.93
C GLN A 85 -16.19 -7.65 -31.48
N THR A 86 -15.99 -8.86 -32.02
CA THR A 86 -14.79 -9.65 -31.72
C THR A 86 -13.55 -9.03 -32.37
N ILE A 87 -12.38 -9.21 -31.74
CA ILE A 87 -11.09 -8.68 -32.25
C ILE A 87 -10.78 -9.19 -33.66
N HIS A 88 -11.27 -10.39 -33.99
CA HIS A 88 -11.12 -11.00 -35.32
C HIS A 88 -11.95 -10.31 -36.41
N GLN A 89 -12.99 -9.57 -36.06
CA GLN A 89 -13.83 -8.81 -37.00
C GLN A 89 -13.50 -7.32 -37.03
N ARG A 90 -12.31 -6.93 -36.55
CA ARG A 90 -11.85 -5.54 -36.61
C ARG A 90 -11.81 -5.06 -38.08
N PRO A 91 -12.39 -3.89 -38.40
CA PRO A 91 -12.38 -3.36 -39.76
C PRO A 91 -10.94 -3.04 -40.24
N ALA A 92 -10.69 -3.30 -41.53
CA ALA A 92 -9.38 -3.15 -42.16
C ALA A 92 -8.83 -1.71 -42.11
N GLU A 93 -9.71 -0.71 -41.96
CA GLU A 93 -9.36 0.71 -41.76
C GLU A 93 -8.46 0.94 -40.53
N ILE A 94 -8.50 0.04 -39.55
CA ILE A 94 -7.72 0.12 -38.31
C ILE A 94 -6.32 -0.53 -38.45
N GLU A 95 -6.10 -1.37 -39.47
CA GLU A 95 -4.80 -2.02 -39.70
C GLU A 95 -3.76 -1.11 -40.36
N GLY A 96 -4.14 0.11 -40.75
CA GLY A 96 -3.20 1.17 -41.06
C GLY A 96 -2.13 0.78 -42.08
N LEU A 97 -2.53 0.48 -43.31
CA LEU A 97 -1.69 0.80 -44.46
C LEU A 97 -2.29 2.03 -45.17
N GLN A 98 -1.71 3.19 -44.88
CA GLN A 98 -1.61 4.27 -45.86
C GLN A 98 -0.25 4.17 -46.55
#